data_AF-F8P6Y2-F1
#
_entry.id   AF-F8P6Y2-F1
#
_cell.length_a   1.000
_cell.length_b   1.000
_cell.length_c   1.000
_cell.angle_alpha   90.00
_cell.angle_beta   90.00
_cell.angle_gamma   90.00
#
_symmetry.space_group_name_H-M   'P 1'
#
loop_
_entity.id
_entity.type
_entity.pdbx_description
1 polymer ?
#
loop_
_entity_poly.entity_id
_entity_poly.type
_entity_poly.pdbx_seq_one_letter_code
_entity_poly.pdbx_strand_id
1 'polypeptide(L)'
;MLSQSQPDVNTLLHNMHAQILALTTQLTELQANPTAAARSVEKKFNKKVEVVAGPGTFEGDRVATAVLSRLKGPVAGQYAQVRMQECYTMGVWPVWDDLKVEIKKYSKPQAERDWARQQICTFKQGNMRTDDFVTRFLALSIQGEVF
;
A
#
# COMPACT_ATOMS: atom_id res chain seq x y z
N MET A 1 -22.31 35.41 -43.53
CA MET A 1 -20.93 35.32 -43.02
C MET A 1 -21.00 34.84 -41.58
N LEU A 2 -20.49 33.65 -41.28
CA LEU A 2 -20.41 33.10 -39.91
C LEU A 2 -18.99 32.56 -39.72
N SER A 3 -18.09 33.40 -39.20
CA SER A 3 -16.78 32.94 -38.71
C SER A 3 -16.98 32.37 -37.31
N GLN A 4 -16.86 31.05 -37.22
CA GLN A 4 -16.86 30.30 -35.98
C GLN A 4 -15.54 30.60 -35.26
N SER A 5 -15.59 31.32 -34.13
CA SER A 5 -14.43 31.55 -33.26
C SER A 5 -13.95 30.22 -32.69
N GLN A 6 -12.90 29.65 -33.28
CA GLN A 6 -12.21 28.50 -32.72
C GLN A 6 -11.49 28.91 -31.43
N PRO A 7 -11.46 28.05 -30.40
CA PRO A 7 -10.67 28.29 -29.21
C PRO A 7 -9.20 28.40 -29.63
N ASP A 8 -8.59 29.55 -29.34
CA ASP A 8 -7.19 29.80 -29.63
C ASP A 8 -6.32 28.77 -28.88
N VAL A 9 -5.70 27.87 -29.65
CA VAL A 9 -4.88 26.76 -29.15
C VAL A 9 -3.77 27.28 -28.24
N ASN A 10 -3.31 28.50 -28.52
CA ASN A 10 -2.29 29.17 -27.72
C ASN A 10 -2.80 29.50 -26.31
N THR A 11 -4.04 29.97 -26.21
CA THR A 11 -4.72 30.23 -24.93
C THR A 11 -4.90 28.95 -24.10
N LEU A 12 -5.24 27.83 -24.75
CA LEU A 12 -5.35 26.54 -24.04
C LEU A 12 -3.99 26.06 -23.52
N LEU A 13 -2.95 26.16 -24.34
CA LEU A 13 -1.58 25.78 -23.96
C LEU A 13 -1.07 26.63 -22.79
N HIS A 14 -1.31 27.94 -22.82
CA HIS A 14 -0.96 28.84 -21.73
C HIS A 14 -1.69 28.51 -20.42
N ASN A 15 -2.97 28.16 -20.50
CA ASN A 15 -3.75 27.75 -19.32
C ASN A 15 -3.25 26.42 -18.73
N MET A 16 -2.87 25.47 -19.57
CA MET A 16 -2.30 24.19 -19.12
C MET A 16 -0.93 24.40 -18.46
N HIS A 17 -0.07 25.24 -19.06
CA HIS A 17 1.22 25.59 -18.45
C HIS A 17 1.03 26.30 -17.09
N ALA A 18 0.04 27.18 -16.97
CA ALA A 18 -0.28 27.84 -15.70
C ALA A 18 -0.75 26.85 -14.62
N GLN A 19 -1.56 25.84 -14.98
CA GLN A 19 -1.99 24.80 -14.03
C GLN A 19 -0.83 23.89 -13.59
N ILE A 20 0.04 23.49 -14.51
CA ILE A 20 1.21 22.66 -14.18
C ILE A 20 2.16 23.41 -13.24
N LEU A 21 2.39 24.70 -13.49
CA LEU A 21 3.16 25.56 -12.60
C LEU A 21 2.52 25.67 -11.22
N ALA A 22 1.20 25.89 -11.15
CA ALA A 22 0.48 25.97 -9.87
C ALA A 22 0.56 24.68 -9.04
N LEU A 23 0.43 23.52 -9.69
CA LEU A 23 0.55 22.21 -9.03
C LEU A 23 1.99 21.93 -8.58
N THR A 24 2.97 22.33 -9.38
CA THR A 24 4.40 22.17 -9.05
C THR A 24 4.81 23.06 -7.88
N THR A 25 4.29 24.28 -7.80
CA THR A 25 4.51 25.18 -6.66
C THR A 25 3.90 24.60 -5.38
N GLN A 26 2.67 24.09 -5.43
CA GLN A 26 2.04 23.44 -4.27
C GLN A 26 2.82 22.21 -3.79
N LEU A 27 3.35 21.41 -4.72
CA LEU A 27 4.16 20.23 -4.38
C LEU A 27 5.51 20.63 -3.74
N THR A 28 6.11 21.72 -4.22
CA THR A 28 7.37 22.27 -3.71
C THR A 28 7.20 22.89 -2.32
N GLU A 29 6.10 23.58 -2.06
CA GLU A 29 5.76 24.10 -0.73
C GLU A 29 5.57 22.98 0.30
N LEU A 30 4.97 21.86 -0.11
CA LEU A 30 4.83 20.67 0.74
C LEU A 30 6.18 19.98 1.02
N GLN A 31 7.14 20.06 0.10
CA GLN A 31 8.49 19.53 0.30
C GLN A 31 9.40 20.46 1.11
N ALA A 32 9.21 21.78 1.03
CA ALA A 32 10.07 22.77 1.69
C ALA A 32 9.74 23.01 3.16
N ASN A 33 8.56 22.59 3.66
CA ASN A 33 8.18 22.79 5.06
C ASN A 33 7.56 21.53 5.70
N PRO A 34 8.40 20.57 6.15
CA PRO A 34 7.96 19.29 6.73
C PRO A 34 7.07 19.44 7.98
N THR A 35 7.15 20.61 8.64
CA THR A 35 6.54 20.84 9.96
C THR A 35 5.08 21.33 9.87
N ALA A 36 4.65 21.90 8.74
CA ALA A 36 3.26 22.35 8.55
C ALA A 36 2.33 21.22 8.09
N ALA A 37 2.84 20.27 7.28
CA ALA A 37 2.08 19.12 6.78
C ALA A 37 1.74 18.10 7.88
N ALA A 38 2.56 17.99 8.92
CA ALA A 38 2.30 17.11 10.06
C ALA A 38 1.00 17.49 10.81
N ARG A 39 0.69 18.79 10.92
CA ARG A 39 -0.45 19.25 11.73
C ARG A 39 -1.82 19.05 11.07
N SER A 40 -1.89 18.84 9.75
CA SER A 40 -3.18 18.61 9.05
C SER A 40 -3.58 17.13 9.01
N VAL A 41 -2.61 16.20 9.05
CA VAL A 41 -2.88 14.75 9.05
C VAL A 41 -3.13 14.22 10.47
N GLU A 42 -2.56 14.86 11.50
CA GLU A 42 -2.59 14.34 12.88
C GLU A 42 -3.91 14.61 13.64
N LYS A 43 -4.78 15.51 13.15
CA LYS A 43 -5.98 15.94 13.89
C LYS A 43 -7.22 15.03 13.77
N LYS A 44 -7.10 13.81 13.23
CA LYS A 44 -8.26 12.89 13.11
C LYS A 44 -8.13 11.53 13.81
N PHE A 45 -7.09 11.30 14.60
CA PHE A 45 -6.87 10.02 15.28
C PHE A 45 -7.25 9.96 16.78
N ASN A 46 -8.00 10.94 17.30
CA ASN A 46 -8.46 10.91 18.70
C ASN A 46 -10.00 10.89 18.82
N LYS A 47 -10.63 9.81 18.39
CA LYS A 47 -11.87 9.29 19.00
C LYS A 47 -12.05 7.83 18.55
N LYS A 48 -12.19 6.93 19.53
CA LYS A 48 -12.62 5.52 19.43
C LYS A 48 -13.22 5.15 18.06
N VAL A 49 -12.54 4.28 17.31
CA VAL A 49 -13.22 3.48 16.28
C VAL A 49 -14.04 2.45 17.04
N GLU A 50 -15.23 2.86 17.48
CA GLU A 50 -16.29 1.93 17.79
C GLU A 50 -16.70 1.32 16.45
N VAL A 51 -16.49 0.01 16.34
CA VAL A 51 -16.88 -0.80 15.20
C VAL A 51 -18.41 -0.78 15.11
N VAL A 52 -18.96 0.24 14.47
CA VAL A 52 -20.38 0.31 14.08
C VAL A 52 -20.44 0.25 12.57
N ALA A 53 -20.30 -0.98 12.08
CA ALA A 53 -21.00 -1.51 10.92
C ALA A 53 -20.63 -2.99 10.86
N GLY A 54 -21.53 -3.85 11.32
CA GLY A 54 -21.42 -5.28 11.04
C GLY A 54 -21.30 -5.49 9.52
N PRO A 55 -20.61 -6.56 9.08
CA PRO A 55 -20.32 -6.85 7.67
C PRO A 55 -21.55 -7.30 6.86
N GLY A 56 -22.73 -6.74 7.12
CA GLY A 56 -24.01 -7.31 6.72
C GLY A 56 -24.70 -6.68 5.51
N THR A 57 -24.15 -5.66 4.82
CA THR A 57 -24.95 -4.99 3.76
C THR A 57 -24.16 -4.24 2.68
N PHE A 58 -22.84 -4.41 2.57
CA PHE A 58 -22.08 -3.73 1.51
C PHE A 58 -21.74 -4.69 0.37
N GLU A 59 -22.04 -4.27 -0.87
CA GLU A 59 -21.63 -4.92 -2.11
C GLU A 59 -20.14 -5.30 -2.06
N GLY A 60 -19.82 -6.52 -2.50
CA GLY A 60 -18.49 -7.13 -2.39
C GLY A 60 -17.36 -6.23 -2.90
N ASP A 61 -17.62 -5.47 -3.97
CA ASP A 61 -16.68 -4.56 -4.62
C ASP A 61 -16.22 -3.43 -3.68
N ARG A 62 -17.13 -2.87 -2.88
CA ARG A 62 -16.81 -1.80 -1.90
C ARG A 62 -15.98 -2.33 -0.75
N VAL A 63 -16.26 -3.56 -0.31
CA VAL A 63 -15.50 -4.25 0.76
C VAL A 63 -14.11 -4.60 0.25
N ALA A 64 -13.98 -5.16 -0.95
CA ALA A 64 -12.72 -5.47 -1.59
C ALA A 64 -11.84 -4.22 -1.76
N THR A 65 -12.42 -3.13 -2.28
CA THR A 65 -11.74 -1.83 -2.42
C THR A 65 -11.23 -1.31 -1.08
N ALA A 66 -12.07 -1.34 -0.04
CA ALA A 66 -11.72 -0.83 1.28
C ALA A 66 -10.59 -1.64 1.93
N VAL A 67 -10.58 -2.96 1.74
CA VAL A 67 -9.54 -3.84 2.28
C VAL A 67 -8.23 -3.66 1.54
N LEU A 68 -8.24 -3.69 0.21
CA LEU A 68 -7.04 -3.46 -0.60
C LEU A 68 -6.41 -2.08 -0.28
N SER A 69 -7.22 -1.04 -0.09
CA SER A 69 -6.73 0.32 0.24
C SER A 69 -6.05 0.43 1.61
N ARG A 70 -6.34 -0.52 2.52
CA ARG A 70 -5.77 -0.55 3.87
C ARG A 70 -4.52 -1.42 3.97
N LEU A 71 -4.24 -2.26 2.98
CA LEU A 71 -3.00 -3.03 2.92
C LEU A 71 -1.83 -2.06 2.67
N LYS A 72 -0.90 -2.00 3.63
CA LYS A 72 0.29 -1.15 3.58
C LYS A 72 1.54 -1.96 3.90
N GLY A 73 2.68 -1.47 3.43
CA GLY A 73 3.99 -2.11 3.60
C GLY A 73 4.58 -2.56 2.26
N PRO A 74 5.86 -2.97 2.23
CA PRO A 74 6.59 -3.26 0.99
C PRO A 74 5.91 -4.32 0.12
N VAL A 75 5.42 -5.39 0.75
CA VAL A 75 4.81 -6.53 0.04
C VAL A 75 3.30 -6.39 -0.08
N ALA A 76 2.60 -6.16 1.04
CA ALA A 76 1.14 -6.07 1.05
C ALA A 76 0.63 -4.84 0.26
N GLY A 77 1.38 -3.73 0.27
CA GLY A 77 1.07 -2.54 -0.52
C GLY A 77 1.29 -2.76 -2.03
N GLN A 78 2.37 -3.46 -2.42
CA GLN A 78 2.60 -3.82 -3.83
C GLN A 78 1.52 -4.75 -4.36
N TYR A 79 1.16 -5.79 -3.58
CA TYR A 79 0.03 -6.66 -3.92
C TYR A 79 -1.27 -5.87 -4.10
N ALA A 80 -1.58 -4.97 -3.16
CA ALA A 80 -2.78 -4.15 -3.25
C ALA A 80 -2.78 -3.25 -4.49
N GLN A 81 -1.64 -2.66 -4.83
CA GLN A 81 -1.51 -1.79 -6.00
C GLN A 81 -1.71 -2.58 -7.31
N VAL A 82 -1.09 -3.75 -7.45
CA VAL A 82 -1.24 -4.62 -8.63
C VAL A 82 -2.69 -5.11 -8.75
N ARG A 83 -3.27 -5.61 -7.66
CA ARG A 83 -4.66 -6.11 -7.68
C ARG A 83 -5.68 -5.01 -7.94
N MET A 84 -5.48 -3.81 -7.38
CA MET A 84 -6.34 -2.67 -7.72
C MET A 84 -6.24 -2.32 -9.21
N GLN A 85 -5.04 -2.29 -9.77
CA GLN A 85 -4.84 -1.98 -11.19
C GLN A 85 -5.54 -3.02 -12.09
N GLU A 86 -5.43 -4.30 -11.77
CA GLU A 86 -6.14 -5.38 -12.47
C GLU A 86 -7.66 -5.22 -12.39
N CYS A 87 -8.21 -4.90 -11.22
CA CYS A 87 -9.65 -4.65 -11.05
C CYS A 87 -10.12 -3.47 -11.91
N TYR A 88 -9.33 -2.38 -11.97
CA TYR A 88 -9.65 -1.22 -12.80
C TYR A 88 -9.56 -1.51 -14.30
N THR A 89 -8.61 -2.34 -14.72
CA THR A 89 -8.44 -2.70 -16.14
C THR A 89 -9.48 -3.72 -16.61
N MET A 90 -9.84 -4.70 -15.77
CA MET A 90 -10.82 -5.73 -16.12
C MET A 90 -12.27 -5.32 -15.83
N GLY A 91 -12.48 -4.29 -15.00
CA GLY A 91 -13.81 -3.89 -14.54
C GLY A 91 -14.50 -4.93 -13.65
N VAL A 92 -13.74 -5.92 -13.17
CA VAL A 92 -14.23 -7.04 -12.35
C VAL A 92 -13.55 -6.99 -11.00
N TRP A 93 -14.35 -6.87 -9.95
CA TRP A 93 -13.89 -6.93 -8.59
C TRP A 93 -14.01 -8.36 -8.04
N PRO A 94 -13.02 -8.85 -7.29
CA PRO A 94 -13.11 -10.16 -6.68
C PRO A 94 -14.16 -10.16 -5.57
N VAL A 95 -14.93 -11.25 -5.48
CA VAL A 95 -15.82 -11.49 -4.35
C VAL A 95 -14.98 -11.55 -3.07
N TRP A 96 -15.53 -11.03 -1.97
CA TRP A 96 -14.82 -10.93 -0.71
C TRP A 96 -14.22 -12.26 -0.24
N ASP A 97 -14.94 -13.37 -0.38
CA ASP A 97 -14.47 -14.69 0.04
C ASP A 97 -13.25 -15.17 -0.76
N ASP A 98 -13.25 -14.96 -2.09
CA ASP A 98 -12.12 -15.28 -2.96
C ASP A 98 -10.90 -14.41 -2.63
N LEU A 99 -11.12 -13.10 -2.46
CA LEU A 99 -10.07 -12.16 -2.07
C LEU A 99 -9.44 -12.53 -0.72
N LYS A 100 -10.26 -12.97 0.24
CA LYS A 100 -9.80 -13.39 1.56
C LYS A 100 -8.94 -14.65 1.50
N VAL A 101 -9.29 -15.61 0.65
CA VAL A 101 -8.48 -16.82 0.42
C VAL A 101 -7.16 -16.46 -0.25
N GLU A 102 -7.21 -15.60 -1.26
CA GLU A 102 -6.03 -15.12 -2.00
C GLU A 102 -5.05 -14.39 -1.08
N ILE A 103 -5.52 -13.40 -0.30
CA ILE A 103 -4.68 -12.66 0.65
C ILE A 103 -4.06 -13.62 1.67
N LYS A 104 -4.81 -14.59 2.19
CA LYS A 104 -4.26 -15.59 3.13
C LYS A 104 -3.18 -16.46 2.50
N LYS A 105 -3.37 -16.85 1.24
CA LYS A 105 -2.41 -17.67 0.48
C LYS A 105 -1.09 -16.95 0.30
N TYR A 106 -1.12 -15.67 -0.06
CA TYR A 106 0.10 -14.89 -0.27
C TYR A 106 0.74 -14.40 1.04
N SER A 107 -0.07 -14.09 2.06
CA SER A 107 0.44 -13.47 3.30
C SER A 107 1.08 -14.47 4.25
N LYS A 108 0.58 -15.72 4.36
CA LYS A 108 1.09 -16.67 5.35
C LYS A 108 2.52 -17.15 5.05
N PRO A 109 2.82 -17.69 3.85
CA PRO A 109 4.17 -18.16 3.56
C PRO A 109 5.17 -17.01 3.53
N GLN A 110 4.75 -15.83 3.08
CA GLN A 110 5.63 -14.66 2.99
C GLN A 110 5.95 -14.08 4.37
N ALA A 111 4.98 -13.99 5.27
CA ALA A 111 5.21 -13.54 6.64
C ALA A 111 6.14 -14.47 7.42
N GLU A 112 6.02 -15.79 7.21
CA GLU A 112 6.90 -16.78 7.83
C GLU A 112 8.35 -16.69 7.28
N ARG A 113 8.51 -16.53 5.97
CA ARG A 113 9.82 -16.30 5.34
C ARG A 113 10.47 -14.99 5.80
N ASP A 114 9.71 -13.90 5.79
CA ASP A 114 10.19 -12.58 6.19
C ASP A 114 10.54 -12.55 7.69
N TRP A 115 9.73 -13.22 8.52
CA TRP A 115 10.04 -13.44 9.94
C TRP A 115 11.33 -14.23 10.11
N ALA A 116 11.50 -15.36 9.40
CA ALA A 116 12.70 -16.19 9.47
C ALA A 116 13.95 -15.41 9.04
N ARG A 117 13.85 -14.61 7.97
CA ARG A 117 14.93 -13.71 7.51
C ARG A 117 15.27 -12.65 8.56
N GLN A 118 14.28 -12.02 9.18
CA GLN A 118 14.52 -11.09 10.28
C GLN A 118 15.19 -11.77 11.48
N GLN A 119 14.74 -12.97 11.84
CA GLN A 119 15.38 -13.73 12.92
C GLN A 119 16.84 -13.99 12.58
N ILE A 120 17.18 -14.47 11.37
CA ILE A 120 18.57 -14.67 10.93
C ILE A 120 19.40 -13.38 11.03
N CYS A 121 18.89 -12.25 10.54
CA CYS A 121 19.60 -10.96 10.61
C CYS A 121 19.92 -10.52 12.05
N THR A 122 19.09 -10.91 13.01
CA THR A 122 19.28 -10.57 14.43
C THR A 122 19.92 -11.71 15.24
N PHE A 123 20.08 -12.89 14.65
CA PHE A 123 20.50 -14.08 15.36
C PHE A 123 21.99 -14.00 15.70
N LYS A 124 22.31 -14.09 16.99
CA LYS A 124 23.67 -14.11 17.50
C LYS A 124 23.84 -15.32 18.40
N GLN A 125 25.01 -15.96 18.32
CA GLN A 125 25.32 -17.16 19.10
C GLN A 125 25.26 -16.90 20.62
N GLY A 126 25.74 -15.74 21.08
CA GLY A 126 25.74 -15.40 22.50
C GLY A 126 26.46 -16.46 23.35
N ASN A 127 25.81 -16.91 24.43
CA ASN A 127 26.28 -17.99 25.31
C ASN A 127 25.68 -19.37 24.94
N MET A 128 25.08 -19.50 23.76
CA MET A 128 24.44 -20.74 23.31
C MET A 128 25.50 -21.76 22.87
N ARG A 129 25.28 -23.06 23.13
CA ARG A 129 26.18 -24.10 22.62
C ARG A 129 26.19 -24.06 21.09
N THR A 130 27.34 -24.36 20.51
CA THR A 130 27.54 -24.29 19.06
C THR A 130 26.59 -25.21 18.30
N ASP A 131 26.26 -26.39 18.83
CA ASP A 131 25.32 -27.33 18.22
C ASP A 131 23.87 -26.81 18.19
N ASP A 132 23.40 -26.22 19.29
CA ASP A 132 22.09 -25.56 19.37
C ASP A 132 21.99 -24.36 18.42
N PHE A 133 23.07 -23.57 18.32
CA PHE A 133 23.15 -22.43 17.41
C PHE A 133 23.05 -22.88 15.95
N VAL A 134 23.85 -23.87 15.55
CA VAL A 134 23.85 -24.41 14.18
C VAL A 134 22.50 -25.03 13.84
N THR A 135 21.90 -25.79 14.75
CA THR A 135 20.59 -26.42 14.56
C THR A 135 19.50 -25.37 14.33
N ARG A 136 19.48 -24.33 15.16
CA ARG A 136 18.46 -23.27 15.07
C ARG A 136 18.67 -22.36 13.86
N PHE A 137 19.92 -22.06 13.50
CA PHE A 137 20.24 -21.30 12.29
C PHE A 137 19.85 -22.05 11.02
N LEU A 138 20.11 -23.36 10.95
CA LEU A 138 19.76 -24.19 9.80
C LEU A 138 18.24 -24.27 9.63
N ALA A 139 17.49 -24.46 10.72
CA ALA A 139 16.02 -24.47 10.69
C ALA A 139 15.44 -23.13 10.18
N LEU A 140 15.96 -22.00 10.68
CA LEU A 140 15.56 -20.67 10.20
C LEU A 140 15.93 -20.44 8.74
N SER A 141 17.07 -20.96 8.28
CA SER A 141 17.52 -20.79 6.89
C SER A 141 16.66 -21.57 5.90
N ILE A 142 16.21 -22.76 6.28
CA ILE A 142 15.23 -23.56 5.52
C ILE A 142 13.87 -22.84 5.49
N GLN A 143 13.42 -22.30 6.63
CA GLN A 143 12.16 -21.55 6.70
C GLN A 143 12.19 -20.22 5.93
N GLY A 144 13.34 -19.56 5.88
CA GLY A 144 13.53 -18.29 5.16
C GLY A 144 13.83 -18.45 3.67
N GLU A 145 13.96 -19.69 3.17
CA GLU A 145 14.44 -20.03 1.82
C GLU A 145 15.72 -19.25 1.48
N VAL A 146 16.70 -19.32 2.38
CA VAL A 146 18.00 -18.63 2.24
C VAL A 146 19.06 -19.56 1.62
N PHE A 147 18.68 -20.80 1.30
CA PHE A 147 19.47 -21.80 0.59
C PHE A 147 18.80 -22.23 -0.70
#